data_AF-A0A9P8CW79-F1
#
_entry.id   AF-A0A9P8CW79-F1
#
_cell.length_a   1.000
_cell.length_b   1.000
_cell.length_c   1.000
_cell.angle_alpha   90.00
_cell.angle_beta   90.00
_cell.angle_gamma   90.00
#
_symmetry.space_group_name_H-M   'P 1'
#
loop_
_entity.id
_entity.type
_entity.pdbx_description
1 polymer ?
#
loop_
_entity_poly.entity_id
_entity_poly.type
_entity_poly.pdbx_seq_one_letter_code
_entity_poly.pdbx_strand_id
1 'polypeptide(L)'
;MQVCASSFPDTCGFQKTALYSCSGEGTTPSTPTNCTFGCIYTSPDNQCKVDCSAQVSSATAQINSIIQAMTSNTPRNTATTAAFPPFINLLNDIMTNLTSAREDSKTLKLIMGSIEASVNSSQRVFNSIGGTFPVTDASLLIYLNKSLQDLQPLVRTIVSCSGTSGADCVGANQLYKSHVVSALARRLALGSSSSLLQVETDLKTISADIDNILATGQTSKLASSGQALNRLIGKTMGDTTKYGDISNYLVLVYESAKEALRCNGYDTSLFGDECSRYAYRLSGVLLDFIPFIRTNINLIPIVGTLISSALNTELTRLEAASRINALNVTCEIASMLNATLTLINATAPTGTNLIRDYLNRVFSLTLVPPECGCQGQARCSGLFKITRMVTNSLLSSLGDLGFFGSSLRDALTPLLNTLLNDLNAGALLAMQASYAALTAIKINLQPMWGWSTISGPFQAMLDLLQRTIECLQANP
;
A
#
# COMPACT_ATOMS: atom_id res chain seq x y z
N MET A 1 -14.82 -0.87 54.72
CA MET A 1 -14.92 -1.13 53.27
C MET A 1 -16.12 -0.40 52.70
N GLN A 2 -16.05 0.04 51.46
CA GLN A 2 -17.18 0.60 50.72
C GLN A 2 -17.96 -0.52 50.02
N VAL A 3 -19.27 -0.59 50.23
CA VAL A 3 -20.16 -1.63 49.67
C VAL A 3 -21.31 -0.97 48.91
N CYS A 4 -21.68 -1.54 47.77
CA CYS A 4 -22.82 -1.06 46.99
C CYS A 4 -24.11 -1.44 47.70
N ALA A 5 -25.04 -0.51 47.81
CA ALA A 5 -26.37 -0.80 48.34
C ALA A 5 -27.10 -1.93 47.59
N SER A 6 -26.80 -2.08 46.30
CA SER A 6 -27.36 -3.12 45.44
C SER A 6 -26.99 -4.55 45.85
N SER A 7 -25.93 -4.78 46.63
CA SER A 7 -25.60 -6.14 47.13
C SER A 7 -26.42 -6.54 48.35
N PHE A 8 -27.13 -5.61 48.97
CA PHE A 8 -28.00 -5.93 50.09
C PHE A 8 -29.39 -6.38 49.59
N PRO A 9 -30.05 -7.33 50.28
CA PRO A 9 -31.44 -7.69 50.00
C PRO A 9 -32.37 -6.48 50.00
N ASP A 10 -33.42 -6.52 49.18
CA ASP A 10 -34.40 -5.42 49.10
C ASP A 10 -35.10 -5.11 50.43
N THR A 11 -35.21 -6.13 51.30
CA THR A 11 -35.78 -6.02 52.65
C THR A 11 -35.02 -5.05 53.55
N CYS A 12 -33.77 -4.73 53.25
CA CYS A 12 -32.96 -3.79 54.01
C CYS A 12 -33.31 -2.31 53.72
N GLY A 13 -34.08 -2.01 52.67
CA GLY A 13 -34.55 -0.65 52.36
C GLY A 13 -33.46 0.36 51.98
N PHE A 14 -32.24 -0.10 51.68
CA PHE A 14 -31.15 0.79 51.28
C PHE A 14 -31.37 1.38 49.88
N GLN A 15 -30.90 2.62 49.68
CA GLN A 15 -30.95 3.27 48.38
C GLN A 15 -30.00 2.54 47.43
N LYS A 16 -30.54 1.76 46.48
CA LYS A 16 -29.77 0.86 45.60
C LYS A 16 -28.63 1.54 44.82
N THR A 17 -28.71 2.86 44.64
CA THR A 17 -27.70 3.66 43.95
C THR A 17 -26.60 4.19 44.87
N ALA A 18 -26.71 4.07 46.20
CA ALA A 18 -25.73 4.62 47.12
C ALA A 18 -24.59 3.64 47.47
N LEU A 19 -23.48 4.22 47.88
CA LEU A 19 -22.31 3.53 48.42
C LEU A 19 -22.33 3.67 49.95
N TYR A 20 -22.27 2.54 50.65
CA TYR A 20 -22.32 2.49 52.10
C TYR A 20 -20.95 2.07 52.67
N SER A 21 -20.55 2.66 53.79
CA SER A 21 -19.33 2.27 54.49
C SER A 21 -19.63 1.26 55.61
N CYS A 22 -18.97 0.11 55.57
CA CYS A 22 -19.07 -0.92 56.61
C CYS A 22 -17.79 -0.95 57.46
N SER A 23 -17.94 -0.94 58.79
CA SER A 23 -16.84 -1.05 59.75
C SER A 23 -16.43 -2.49 60.04
N GLY A 24 -17.27 -3.47 59.72
CA GLY A 24 -16.99 -4.89 59.84
C GLY A 24 -18.20 -5.77 59.49
N GLU A 25 -18.00 -7.09 59.47
CA GLU A 25 -19.09 -8.04 59.27
C GLU A 25 -20.14 -7.93 60.41
N GLY A 26 -21.43 -8.01 60.08
CA GLY A 26 -22.52 -7.87 61.04
C GLY A 26 -22.81 -6.45 61.54
N THR A 27 -22.07 -5.43 61.09
CA THR A 27 -22.31 -4.03 61.46
C THR A 27 -23.31 -3.34 60.52
N THR A 28 -24.12 -2.44 61.08
CA THR A 28 -25.04 -1.61 60.28
C THR A 28 -24.23 -0.65 59.40
N PRO A 29 -24.43 -0.64 58.07
CA PRO A 29 -23.70 0.26 57.18
C PRO A 29 -23.96 1.74 57.52
N SER A 30 -22.91 2.56 57.48
CA SER A 30 -22.97 3.99 57.83
C SER A 30 -23.36 4.88 56.64
N THR A 31 -23.47 6.19 56.88
CA THR A 31 -24.06 7.23 56.00
C THR A 31 -23.79 6.98 54.50
N PRO A 32 -24.85 6.88 53.68
CA PRO A 32 -24.68 6.64 52.26
C PRO A 32 -23.98 7.81 51.58
N THR A 33 -22.97 7.51 50.76
CA THR A 33 -22.58 8.42 49.67
C THR A 33 -23.54 8.16 48.52
N ASN A 34 -24.42 9.11 48.25
CA ASN A 34 -25.41 8.94 47.20
C ASN A 34 -24.70 8.99 45.84
N CYS A 35 -24.65 7.86 45.13
CA CYS A 35 -24.07 7.84 43.79
C CYS A 35 -25.19 8.10 42.79
N THR A 36 -25.21 9.30 42.22
CA THR A 36 -26.21 9.73 41.23
C THR A 36 -26.38 8.74 40.07
N PHE A 37 -25.30 8.03 39.71
CA PHE A 37 -25.26 7.10 38.58
C PHE A 37 -25.15 5.62 39.01
N GLY A 38 -25.38 5.34 40.30
CA GLY A 38 -25.26 4.00 40.87
C GLY A 38 -23.85 3.66 41.34
N CYS A 39 -23.67 2.40 41.75
CA CYS A 39 -22.45 1.92 42.39
C CYS A 39 -21.80 0.79 41.58
N ILE A 40 -20.46 0.71 41.59
CA ILE A 40 -19.67 -0.29 40.88
C ILE A 40 -18.97 -1.21 41.89
N TYR A 41 -19.03 -2.52 41.64
CA TYR A 41 -18.31 -3.51 42.44
C TYR A 41 -16.84 -3.52 42.08
N THR A 42 -15.98 -3.06 42.99
CA THR A 42 -14.53 -3.10 42.86
C THR A 42 -13.96 -3.73 44.11
N SER A 43 -13.14 -4.78 43.98
CA SER A 43 -12.49 -5.41 45.13
C SER A 43 -11.20 -4.65 45.44
N PRO A 44 -10.93 -4.25 46.70
CA PRO A 44 -11.69 -4.52 47.94
C PRO A 44 -12.77 -3.49 48.30
N ASP A 45 -12.79 -2.31 47.66
CA ASP A 45 -13.73 -1.22 47.98
C ASP A 45 -14.53 -0.81 46.74
N ASN A 46 -15.86 -0.89 46.82
CA ASN A 46 -16.76 -0.44 45.78
C ASN A 46 -16.68 1.09 45.61
N GLN A 47 -17.05 1.59 44.43
CA GLN A 47 -16.97 3.01 44.11
C GLN A 47 -18.28 3.54 43.52
N CYS A 48 -18.55 4.83 43.70
CA CYS A 48 -19.62 5.48 42.98
C CYS A 48 -19.32 5.51 41.48
N LYS A 49 -20.35 5.24 40.68
CA LYS A 49 -20.27 5.37 39.23
C LYS A 49 -20.09 6.83 38.85
N VAL A 50 -19.12 7.08 37.98
CA VAL A 50 -18.80 8.42 37.48
C VAL A 50 -19.78 8.78 36.38
N ASP A 51 -20.23 10.05 36.35
CA ASP A 51 -20.95 10.59 35.21
C ASP A 51 -20.01 10.66 34.00
N CYS A 52 -20.29 9.89 32.95
CA CYS A 52 -19.52 9.95 31.71
C CYS A 52 -20.06 11.02 30.75
N SER A 53 -21.17 11.72 31.09
CA SER A 53 -21.88 12.60 30.16
C SER A 53 -21.03 13.76 29.66
N ALA A 54 -20.15 14.31 30.50
CA ALA A 54 -19.24 15.39 30.14
C ALA A 54 -18.14 14.91 29.17
N GLN A 55 -17.58 13.73 29.42
CA GLN A 55 -16.56 13.10 28.58
C GLN A 55 -17.15 12.68 27.23
N VAL A 56 -18.35 12.10 27.24
CA VAL A 56 -19.11 11.77 26.02
C VAL A 56 -19.40 13.04 25.21
N SER A 57 -19.82 14.13 25.86
CA SER A 57 -20.07 15.41 25.17
C SER A 57 -18.79 16.00 24.55
N SER A 58 -17.68 15.98 25.30
CA SER A 58 -16.37 16.43 24.82
C SER A 58 -15.90 15.61 23.62
N ALA A 59 -16.01 14.28 23.69
CA ALA A 59 -15.65 13.40 22.58
C ALA A 59 -16.54 13.61 21.36
N THR A 60 -17.85 13.77 21.55
CA THR A 60 -18.80 14.07 20.47
C THR A 60 -18.44 15.38 19.77
N ALA A 61 -18.11 16.43 20.54
CA ALA A 61 -17.70 17.72 19.98
C ALA A 61 -16.39 17.62 19.19
N GLN A 62 -15.39 16.90 19.71
CA GLN A 62 -14.13 16.68 19.00
C GLN A 62 -14.31 15.84 17.74
N ILE A 63 -15.08 14.74 17.80
CA ILE A 63 -15.43 13.92 16.63
C ILE A 63 -16.11 14.77 15.57
N ASN A 64 -17.09 15.59 15.94
CA ASN A 64 -17.76 16.49 15.00
C ASN A 64 -16.79 17.50 14.37
N SER A 65 -15.83 18.01 15.14
CA SER A 65 -14.79 18.94 14.64
C SER A 65 -13.87 18.23 13.64
N ILE A 66 -13.49 16.98 13.89
CA ILE A 66 -12.71 16.14 12.97
C ILE A 66 -13.51 15.86 11.69
N ILE A 67 -14.78 15.48 11.79
CA ILE A 67 -15.67 15.24 10.64
C ILE A 67 -15.76 16.51 9.78
N GLN A 68 -15.98 17.68 10.39
CA GLN A 68 -16.04 18.95 9.67
C GLN A 68 -14.71 19.29 8.99
N ALA A 69 -13.58 19.10 9.69
CA ALA A 69 -12.26 19.30 9.11
C ALA A 69 -12.00 18.37 7.92
N MET A 70 -12.36 17.09 8.01
CA MET A 70 -12.22 16.15 6.90
C MET A 70 -13.12 16.50 5.73
N THR A 71 -14.39 16.81 6.00
CA THR A 71 -15.38 17.19 4.98
C THR A 71 -14.94 18.45 4.24
N SER A 72 -14.45 19.46 4.95
CA SER A 72 -13.95 20.71 4.35
C SER A 72 -12.69 20.53 3.50
N ASN A 73 -11.91 19.47 3.75
CA ASN A 73 -10.70 19.13 3.00
C ASN A 73 -10.91 18.06 1.91
N THR A 74 -12.14 17.59 1.69
CA THR A 74 -12.46 16.44 0.82
C THR A 74 -12.14 16.59 -0.69
N PRO A 75 -11.85 17.77 -1.30
CA PRO A 75 -11.50 17.81 -2.72
C PRO A 75 -10.00 17.90 -3.06
N ARG A 76 -9.04 17.69 -2.14
CA ARG A 76 -7.63 18.01 -2.45
C ARG A 76 -6.87 16.97 -3.29
N ASN A 77 -7.18 15.67 -3.21
CA ASN A 77 -6.62 14.64 -4.12
C ASN A 77 -7.38 13.29 -4.04
N THR A 78 -7.11 12.39 -4.98
CA THR A 78 -7.73 11.05 -5.09
C THR A 78 -7.50 10.14 -3.87
N ALA A 79 -6.39 10.27 -3.15
CA ALA A 79 -6.15 9.48 -1.94
C ALA A 79 -7.12 9.86 -0.81
N THR A 80 -7.36 11.16 -0.63
CA THR A 80 -8.29 11.67 0.39
C THR A 80 -9.74 11.34 0.05
N THR A 81 -10.11 11.38 -1.23
CA THR A 81 -11.42 10.92 -1.71
C THR A 81 -11.66 9.44 -1.39
N ALA A 82 -10.62 8.62 -1.39
CA ALA A 82 -10.74 7.20 -1.05
C ALA A 82 -10.80 6.93 0.46
N ALA A 83 -9.94 7.59 1.22
CA ALA A 83 -9.78 7.30 2.64
C ALA A 83 -10.82 7.98 3.54
N PHE A 84 -11.29 9.18 3.16
CA PHE A 84 -12.10 10.00 4.05
C PHE A 84 -13.54 9.52 4.21
N PRO A 85 -14.28 9.17 3.13
CA PRO A 85 -15.70 8.79 3.29
C PRO A 85 -15.93 7.59 4.22
N PRO A 86 -15.18 6.46 4.11
CA PRO A 86 -15.36 5.33 5.03
C PRO A 86 -15.12 5.71 6.49
N PHE A 87 -14.12 6.57 6.73
CA PHE A 87 -13.75 7.00 8.06
C PHE A 87 -14.71 8.04 8.63
N ILE A 88 -15.22 8.96 7.80
CA ILE A 88 -16.29 9.90 8.17
C ILE A 88 -17.55 9.12 8.57
N ASN A 89 -17.93 8.08 7.80
CA ASN A 89 -19.06 7.23 8.15
C ASN A 89 -18.83 6.52 9.49
N LEU A 90 -17.64 5.96 9.72
CA LEU A 90 -17.29 5.38 11.01
C LEU A 90 -17.40 6.40 12.15
N LEU A 91 -16.88 7.62 11.98
CA LEU A 91 -16.96 8.67 12.98
C LEU A 91 -18.41 9.10 13.25
N ASN A 92 -19.26 9.18 12.22
CA ASN A 92 -20.69 9.44 12.35
C ASN A 92 -21.40 8.33 13.13
N ASP A 93 -21.06 7.07 12.88
CA ASP A 93 -21.61 5.92 13.62
C ASP A 93 -21.18 5.97 15.10
N ILE A 94 -19.89 6.24 15.36
CA ILE A 94 -19.37 6.43 16.72
C ILE A 94 -20.11 7.57 17.42
N MET A 95 -20.28 8.71 16.74
CA MET A 95 -20.97 9.88 17.28
C MET A 95 -22.44 9.58 17.61
N THR A 96 -23.13 8.86 16.72
CA THR A 96 -24.52 8.45 16.90
C THR A 96 -24.67 7.48 18.09
N ASN A 97 -23.78 6.49 18.19
CA ASN A 97 -23.76 5.53 19.28
C ASN A 97 -23.44 6.19 20.62
N LEU A 98 -22.42 7.06 20.67
CA LEU A 98 -22.07 7.84 21.87
C LEU A 98 -23.23 8.72 22.35
N THR A 99 -23.90 9.41 21.41
CA THR A 99 -25.04 10.28 21.72
C THR A 99 -26.21 9.46 22.29
N SER A 100 -26.51 8.32 21.67
CA SER A 100 -27.60 7.43 22.11
C SER A 100 -27.31 6.75 23.45
N ALA A 101 -26.04 6.51 23.78
CA ALA A 101 -25.59 5.88 25.02
C ALA A 101 -25.26 6.86 26.15
N ARG A 102 -25.40 8.18 25.91
CA ARG A 102 -24.93 9.24 26.83
C ARG A 102 -25.46 9.09 28.25
N GLU A 103 -26.72 8.68 28.39
CA GLU A 103 -27.41 8.51 29.69
C GLU A 103 -27.52 7.04 30.11
N ASP A 104 -27.27 6.10 29.19
CA ASP A 104 -27.33 4.67 29.46
C ASP A 104 -25.93 4.05 29.49
N SER A 105 -25.39 4.05 30.70
CA SER A 105 -24.11 3.42 31.01
C SER A 105 -24.00 1.93 30.65
N LYS A 106 -25.12 1.19 30.55
CA LYS A 106 -25.10 -0.23 30.11
C LYS A 106 -24.90 -0.29 28.60
N THR A 107 -25.61 0.53 27.85
CA THR A 107 -25.40 0.70 26.40
C THR A 107 -24.01 1.23 26.11
N LEU A 108 -23.51 2.19 26.90
CA LEU A 108 -22.15 2.72 26.78
C LEU A 108 -21.13 1.59 26.94
N LYS A 109 -21.30 0.74 27.96
CA LYS A 109 -20.43 -0.43 28.18
C LYS A 109 -20.45 -1.40 26.98
N LEU A 110 -21.57 -1.54 26.27
CA LEU A 110 -21.66 -2.45 25.11
C LEU A 110 -20.93 -1.89 23.88
N ILE A 111 -20.97 -0.57 23.65
CA ILE A 111 -20.43 0.04 22.43
C ILE A 111 -18.96 0.46 22.56
N MET A 112 -18.46 0.74 23.76
CA MET A 112 -17.15 1.37 23.93
C MET A 112 -15.97 0.50 23.50
N GLY A 113 -16.06 -0.83 23.66
CA GLY A 113 -15.04 -1.75 23.15
C GLY A 113 -14.92 -1.69 21.62
N SER A 114 -16.05 -1.63 20.92
CA SER A 114 -16.11 -1.46 19.48
C SER A 114 -15.55 -0.10 19.03
N ILE A 115 -15.90 0.99 19.72
CA ILE A 115 -15.41 2.34 19.42
C ILE A 115 -13.89 2.42 19.58
N GLU A 116 -13.36 1.88 20.69
CA GLU A 116 -11.92 1.85 20.92
C GLU A 116 -11.19 1.03 19.86
N ALA A 117 -11.70 -0.14 19.49
CA ALA A 117 -11.15 -0.93 18.42
C ALA A 117 -11.16 -0.16 17.09
N SER A 118 -12.27 0.47 16.72
CA SER A 118 -12.40 1.28 15.51
C SER A 118 -11.38 2.42 15.43
N VAL A 119 -11.21 3.19 16.51
CA VAL A 119 -10.25 4.32 16.53
C VAL A 119 -8.82 3.80 16.46
N ASN A 120 -8.48 2.76 17.23
CA ASN A 120 -7.14 2.17 17.22
C ASN A 120 -6.80 1.50 15.88
N SER A 121 -7.77 0.81 15.28
CA SER A 121 -7.63 0.18 13.97
C SER A 121 -7.47 1.23 12.88
N SER A 122 -8.28 2.29 12.90
CA SER A 122 -8.12 3.41 11.97
C SER A 122 -6.73 4.04 12.07
N GLN A 123 -6.28 4.36 13.29
CA GLN A 123 -4.94 4.89 13.53
C GLN A 123 -3.84 3.98 12.96
N ARG A 124 -3.96 2.66 13.16
CA ARG A 124 -2.99 1.70 12.62
C ARG A 124 -3.00 1.64 11.09
N VAL A 125 -4.18 1.64 10.48
CA VAL A 125 -4.34 1.73 9.02
C VAL A 125 -3.71 3.03 8.50
N PHE A 126 -3.98 4.18 9.12
CA PHE A 126 -3.42 5.46 8.69
C PHE A 126 -1.90 5.54 8.85
N ASN A 127 -1.36 4.95 9.92
CA ASN A 127 0.09 4.83 10.09
C ASN A 127 0.72 3.90 9.03
N SER A 128 0.08 2.79 8.66
CA SER A 128 0.66 1.84 7.69
C SER A 128 0.62 2.35 6.26
N ILE A 129 -0.37 3.17 5.91
CA ILE A 129 -0.47 3.75 4.56
C ILE A 129 0.45 4.95 4.32
N GLY A 130 0.97 5.60 5.38
CA GLY A 130 1.79 6.82 5.28
C GLY A 130 3.06 6.69 4.45
N GLY A 131 3.57 5.47 4.24
CA GLY A 131 4.69 5.18 3.32
C GLY A 131 4.29 4.59 1.97
N THR A 132 3.01 4.24 1.78
CA THR A 132 2.55 3.49 0.60
C THR A 132 1.88 4.37 -0.45
N PHE A 133 1.28 5.49 -0.02
CA PHE A 133 0.66 6.43 -0.93
C PHE A 133 1.69 7.44 -1.46
N PRO A 134 1.80 7.64 -2.79
CA PRO A 134 2.34 8.87 -3.33
C PRO A 134 1.29 9.98 -3.11
N VAL A 135 1.09 10.38 -1.85
CA VAL A 135 0.23 11.51 -1.51
C VAL A 135 0.99 12.79 -1.82
N THR A 136 0.44 13.59 -2.74
CA THR A 136 0.89 14.95 -3.02
C THR A 136 0.68 15.90 -1.83
N ASP A 137 -0.05 15.47 -0.80
CA ASP A 137 -0.36 16.27 0.39
C ASP A 137 -0.11 15.45 1.68
N ALA A 138 1.16 15.29 2.04
CA ALA A 138 1.57 14.65 3.28
C ALA A 138 1.02 15.36 4.53
N SER A 139 0.78 16.67 4.43
CA SER A 139 0.27 17.52 5.52
C SER A 139 -1.11 17.07 5.98
N LEU A 140 -1.98 16.69 5.05
CA LEU A 140 -3.33 16.22 5.38
C LEU A 140 -3.33 14.85 6.05
N LEU A 141 -2.43 13.95 5.65
CA LEU A 141 -2.27 12.66 6.32
C LEU A 141 -1.73 12.84 7.75
N ILE A 142 -0.76 13.76 7.93
CA ILE A 142 -0.25 14.15 9.25
C ILE A 142 -1.37 14.72 10.13
N TYR A 143 -2.20 15.60 9.59
CA TYR A 143 -3.33 16.19 10.30
C TYR A 143 -4.34 15.13 10.75
N LEU A 144 -4.69 14.20 9.87
CA LEU A 144 -5.61 13.11 10.19
C LEU A 144 -5.02 12.18 11.26
N ASN A 145 -3.75 11.83 11.11
CA ASN A 145 -3.03 11.01 12.06
C ASN A 145 -3.01 11.66 13.45
N LYS A 146 -2.76 12.97 13.49
CA LYS A 146 -2.80 13.77 14.71
C LYS A 146 -4.19 13.82 15.33
N SER A 147 -5.23 14.01 14.51
CA SER A 147 -6.62 14.03 14.95
C SER A 147 -7.06 12.71 15.60
N LEU A 148 -6.65 11.58 15.03
CA LEU A 148 -6.88 10.26 15.60
C LEU A 148 -6.09 10.01 16.89
N GLN A 149 -4.84 10.47 16.95
CA GLN A 149 -4.04 10.45 18.19
C GLN A 149 -4.69 11.29 19.30
N ASP A 150 -5.30 12.42 18.98
CA ASP A 150 -6.00 13.28 19.93
C ASP A 150 -7.33 12.67 20.38
N LEU A 151 -7.97 11.86 19.53
CA LEU A 151 -9.20 11.13 19.87
C LEU A 151 -8.95 9.93 20.80
N GLN A 152 -7.81 9.25 20.68
CA GLN A 152 -7.45 8.10 21.52
C GLN A 152 -7.57 8.33 23.04
N PRO A 153 -6.99 9.40 23.64
CA PRO A 153 -7.09 9.63 25.08
C PRO A 153 -8.54 9.85 25.53
N LEU A 154 -9.36 10.53 24.72
CA LEU A 154 -10.78 10.70 25.02
C LEU A 154 -11.53 9.37 25.05
N VAL A 155 -11.31 8.52 24.04
CA VAL A 155 -11.94 7.19 23.99
C VAL A 155 -11.50 6.36 25.19
N ARG A 156 -10.22 6.38 25.55
CA ARG A 156 -9.73 5.70 26.77
C ARG A 156 -10.37 6.23 28.04
N THR A 157 -10.56 7.55 28.17
CA THR A 157 -11.27 8.12 29.31
C THR A 157 -12.70 7.58 29.38
N ILE A 158 -13.41 7.52 28.25
CA ILE A 158 -14.78 6.99 28.22
C ILE A 158 -14.80 5.49 28.52
N VAL A 159 -13.88 4.68 27.97
CA VAL A 159 -13.74 3.24 28.25
C VAL A 159 -13.50 3.00 29.74
N SER A 160 -12.60 3.79 30.35
CA SER A 160 -12.33 3.71 31.78
C SER A 160 -13.55 4.07 32.61
N CYS A 161 -14.33 5.05 32.16
CA CYS A 161 -15.57 5.48 32.81
C CYS A 161 -16.70 4.45 32.67
N SER A 162 -16.81 3.75 31.53
CA SER A 162 -17.83 2.72 31.29
C SER A 162 -17.54 1.39 32.00
N GLY A 163 -16.35 1.19 32.56
CA GLY A 163 -15.97 -0.05 33.24
C GLY A 163 -15.94 -1.26 32.29
N THR A 164 -15.64 -1.02 31.02
CA THR A 164 -15.40 -2.05 30.01
C THR A 164 -13.96 -2.53 30.08
N SER A 165 -13.78 -3.84 30.25
CA SER A 165 -12.50 -4.52 30.08
C SER A 165 -12.67 -5.58 28.98
N GLY A 166 -12.44 -5.19 27.73
CA GLY A 166 -12.51 -6.12 26.61
C GLY A 166 -12.42 -5.40 25.28
N ALA A 167 -11.40 -5.74 24.49
CA ALA A 167 -11.32 -5.33 23.09
C ALA A 167 -12.37 -6.13 22.31
N ASP A 168 -13.43 -5.47 21.86
CA ASP A 168 -14.38 -6.04 20.89
C ASP A 168 -13.90 -5.72 19.47
N CYS A 169 -13.71 -6.75 18.65
CA CYS A 169 -13.22 -6.61 17.28
C CYS A 169 -14.29 -6.23 16.26
N VAL A 170 -15.55 -6.07 16.67
CA VAL A 170 -16.64 -5.60 15.82
C VAL A 170 -16.27 -4.30 15.09
N GLY A 171 -15.64 -3.34 15.76
CA GLY A 171 -15.22 -2.08 15.15
C GLY A 171 -14.21 -2.25 14.01
N ALA A 172 -13.20 -3.11 14.20
CA ALA A 172 -12.21 -3.43 13.17
C ALA A 172 -12.84 -4.17 11.98
N ASN A 173 -13.74 -5.12 12.26
CA ASN A 173 -14.48 -5.88 11.24
C ASN A 173 -15.40 -4.97 10.42
N GLN A 174 -16.07 -4.00 11.04
CA GLN A 174 -16.92 -3.02 10.36
C GLN A 174 -16.11 -2.08 9.46
N LEU A 175 -14.96 -1.60 9.95
CA LEU A 175 -14.07 -0.75 9.14
C LEU A 175 -13.60 -1.48 7.88
N TYR A 176 -13.19 -2.74 8.00
CA TYR A 176 -12.84 -3.58 6.87
C TYR A 176 -13.99 -3.69 5.84
N LYS A 177 -15.20 -4.03 6.30
CA LYS A 177 -16.38 -4.15 5.42
C LYS A 177 -16.73 -2.83 4.73
N SER A 178 -16.63 -1.71 5.44
CA SER A 178 -16.85 -0.37 4.89
C SER A 178 -15.86 -0.04 3.77
N HIS A 179 -14.58 -0.40 3.92
CA HIS A 179 -13.59 -0.24 2.86
C HIS A 179 -13.87 -1.14 1.64
N VAL A 180 -14.33 -2.38 1.84
CA VAL A 180 -14.74 -3.26 0.73
C VAL A 180 -15.89 -2.67 -0.06
N VAL A 181 -16.94 -2.19 0.63
CA VAL A 181 -18.09 -1.53 -0.01
C VAL A 181 -17.64 -0.29 -0.79
N SER A 182 -16.75 0.51 -0.22
CA SER A 182 -16.24 1.72 -0.86
C SER A 182 -15.40 1.41 -2.10
N ALA A 183 -14.56 0.37 -2.04
CA ALA A 183 -13.80 -0.11 -3.20
C ALA A 183 -14.72 -0.60 -4.33
N LEU A 184 -15.78 -1.34 -4.01
CA LEU A 184 -16.77 -1.81 -4.99
C LEU A 184 -17.60 -0.66 -5.57
N ALA A 185 -18.02 0.31 -4.74
CA ALA A 185 -18.73 1.50 -5.20
C ALA A 185 -17.85 2.33 -6.15
N ARG A 186 -16.57 2.52 -5.79
CA ARG A 186 -15.63 3.22 -6.67
C ARG A 186 -15.43 2.48 -7.98
N ARG A 187 -15.28 1.16 -7.93
CA ARG A 187 -15.21 0.32 -9.12
C ARG A 187 -16.40 0.57 -10.05
N LEU A 188 -17.62 0.60 -9.51
CA LEU A 188 -18.84 0.81 -10.32
C LEU A 188 -18.85 2.20 -10.98
N ALA A 189 -18.33 3.22 -10.31
CA ALA A 189 -18.22 4.57 -10.85
C ALA A 189 -17.24 4.69 -12.03
N LEU A 190 -16.34 3.72 -12.23
CA LEU A 190 -15.38 3.69 -13.34
C LEU A 190 -15.95 3.06 -14.63
N GLY A 191 -17.19 2.55 -14.59
CA GLY A 191 -17.86 1.95 -15.75
C GLY A 191 -17.66 0.44 -15.88
N SER A 192 -17.95 -0.10 -17.08
CA SER A 192 -18.18 -1.53 -17.30
C SER A 192 -17.16 -2.21 -18.24
N SER A 193 -15.87 -1.93 -18.07
CA SER A 193 -14.84 -2.65 -18.84
C SER A 193 -14.66 -4.09 -18.33
N SER A 194 -14.24 -5.01 -19.21
CA SER A 194 -13.94 -6.40 -18.84
C SER A 194 -12.87 -6.50 -17.74
N SER A 195 -11.89 -5.60 -17.76
CA SER A 195 -10.84 -5.53 -16.73
C SER A 195 -11.40 -5.06 -15.39
N LEU A 196 -12.32 -4.10 -15.36
CA LEU A 196 -12.99 -3.63 -14.14
C LEU A 196 -13.97 -4.67 -13.59
N LEU A 197 -14.63 -5.46 -14.45
CA LEU A 197 -15.43 -6.62 -14.04
C LEU A 197 -14.55 -7.68 -13.35
N GLN A 198 -13.38 -7.98 -13.90
CA GLN A 198 -12.45 -8.91 -13.25
C GLN A 198 -12.00 -8.39 -11.87
N VAL A 199 -11.70 -7.10 -11.74
CA VAL A 199 -11.34 -6.51 -10.43
C VAL A 199 -12.47 -6.64 -9.41
N GLU A 200 -13.73 -6.46 -9.84
CA GLU A 200 -14.89 -6.69 -8.97
C GLU A 200 -15.00 -8.13 -8.53
N THR A 201 -14.90 -9.07 -9.47
CA THR A 201 -14.95 -10.51 -9.18
C THR A 201 -13.85 -10.92 -8.22
N ASP A 202 -12.61 -10.52 -8.49
CA ASP A 202 -11.45 -10.82 -7.64
C ASP A 202 -11.66 -10.26 -6.23
N LEU A 203 -12.09 -8.99 -6.10
CA LEU A 203 -12.33 -8.36 -4.80
C LEU A 203 -13.45 -9.06 -4.02
N LYS A 204 -14.56 -9.42 -4.67
CA LYS A 204 -15.67 -10.15 -4.01
C LYS A 204 -15.24 -11.54 -3.53
N THR A 205 -14.45 -12.26 -4.33
CA THR A 205 -13.92 -13.57 -3.93
C THR A 205 -12.99 -13.44 -2.73
N ILE A 206 -12.04 -12.49 -2.78
CA ILE A 206 -11.12 -12.22 -1.67
C ILE A 206 -11.90 -11.83 -0.41
N SER A 207 -12.91 -10.95 -0.53
CA SER A 207 -13.68 -10.51 0.63
C SER A 207 -14.51 -11.62 1.24
N ALA A 208 -15.12 -12.48 0.41
CA ALA A 208 -15.85 -13.65 0.89
C ALA A 208 -14.95 -14.62 1.66
N ASP A 209 -13.71 -14.82 1.21
CA ASP A 209 -12.74 -15.66 1.90
C ASP A 209 -12.33 -15.07 3.26
N ILE A 210 -12.07 -13.75 3.34
CA ILE A 210 -11.76 -13.06 4.59
C ILE A 210 -12.96 -13.06 5.54
N ASP A 211 -14.17 -12.78 5.06
CA ASP A 211 -15.39 -12.84 5.84
C ASP A 211 -15.62 -14.24 6.42
N ASN A 212 -15.35 -15.30 5.64
CA ASN A 212 -15.42 -16.67 6.13
C ASN A 212 -14.37 -16.96 7.20
N ILE A 213 -13.14 -16.44 7.07
CA ILE A 213 -12.10 -16.56 8.11
C ILE A 213 -12.56 -15.88 9.40
N LEU A 214 -13.05 -14.64 9.32
CA LEU A 214 -13.52 -13.88 10.48
C LEU A 214 -14.74 -14.55 11.15
N ALA A 215 -15.60 -15.22 10.38
CA ALA A 215 -16.78 -15.90 10.92
C ALA A 215 -16.49 -17.29 11.51
N THR A 216 -15.56 -18.05 10.92
CA THR A 216 -15.36 -19.48 11.23
C THR A 216 -14.03 -19.80 11.89
N GLY A 217 -13.06 -18.89 11.83
CA GLY A 217 -11.67 -19.13 12.23
C GLY A 217 -10.87 -20.04 11.29
N GLN A 218 -11.42 -20.47 10.15
CA GLN A 218 -10.72 -21.34 9.21
C GLN A 218 -9.69 -20.57 8.37
N THR A 219 -8.41 -20.66 8.72
CA THR A 219 -7.32 -19.88 8.11
C THR A 219 -6.74 -20.46 6.81
N SER A 220 -7.31 -21.54 6.26
CA SER A 220 -6.76 -22.25 5.09
C SER A 220 -6.61 -21.37 3.84
N LYS A 221 -7.44 -20.33 3.71
CA LYS A 221 -7.40 -19.36 2.60
C LYS A 221 -6.76 -18.02 2.96
N LEU A 222 -6.24 -17.88 4.18
CA LEU A 222 -5.73 -16.59 4.67
C LEU A 222 -4.55 -16.11 3.83
N ALA A 223 -3.58 -17.00 3.59
CA ALA A 223 -2.41 -16.69 2.79
C ALA A 223 -2.78 -16.40 1.33
N SER A 224 -3.57 -17.26 0.67
CA SER A 224 -3.99 -17.02 -0.71
C SER A 224 -4.78 -15.73 -0.88
N SER A 225 -5.62 -15.35 0.08
CA SER A 225 -6.38 -14.10 0.05
C SER A 225 -5.47 -12.87 0.15
N GLY A 226 -4.50 -12.88 1.07
CA GLY A 226 -3.50 -11.80 1.20
C GLY A 226 -2.63 -11.65 -0.06
N GLN A 227 -2.24 -12.77 -0.67
CA GLN A 227 -1.50 -12.79 -1.94
C GLN A 227 -2.34 -12.21 -3.10
N ALA A 228 -3.57 -12.68 -3.25
CA ALA A 228 -4.48 -12.24 -4.30
C ALA A 228 -4.80 -10.75 -4.18
N LEU A 229 -5.02 -10.25 -2.96
CA LEU A 229 -5.28 -8.84 -2.70
C LEU A 229 -4.08 -7.96 -3.05
N ASN A 230 -2.86 -8.36 -2.68
CA ASN A 230 -1.65 -7.62 -3.07
C ASN A 230 -1.42 -7.62 -4.58
N ARG A 231 -1.67 -8.74 -5.27
CA ARG A 231 -1.63 -8.78 -6.74
C ARG A 231 -2.67 -7.84 -7.36
N LEU A 232 -3.88 -7.79 -6.80
CA LEU A 232 -4.93 -6.89 -7.27
C LEU A 232 -4.58 -5.41 -7.07
N ILE A 233 -3.97 -5.07 -5.92
CA ILE A 233 -3.42 -3.73 -5.66
C ILE A 233 -2.38 -3.38 -6.72
N GLY A 234 -1.40 -4.26 -6.95
CA GLY A 234 -0.35 -4.03 -7.95
C GLY A 234 -0.88 -3.84 -9.36
N LYS A 235 -1.83 -4.70 -9.78
CA LYS A 235 -2.47 -4.67 -11.10
C LYS A 235 -3.18 -3.33 -11.39
N THR A 236 -3.74 -2.71 -10.36
CA THR A 236 -4.54 -1.48 -10.49
C THR A 236 -3.74 -0.20 -10.27
N MET A 237 -2.47 -0.30 -9.85
CA MET A 237 -1.67 0.86 -9.42
C MET A 237 -1.09 1.68 -10.59
N GLY A 238 -0.78 1.03 -11.71
CA GLY A 238 -0.09 1.68 -12.84
C GLY A 238 -1.02 2.41 -13.80
N ASP A 239 -2.00 1.70 -14.37
CA ASP A 239 -2.89 2.25 -15.40
C ASP A 239 -4.13 2.94 -14.80
N THR A 240 -3.96 4.20 -14.38
CA THR A 240 -5.08 4.99 -13.86
C THR A 240 -6.10 5.43 -14.91
N THR A 241 -5.76 5.35 -16.20
CA THR A 241 -6.77 5.59 -17.25
C THR A 241 -7.79 4.47 -17.27
N LYS A 242 -7.34 3.25 -16.98
CA LYS A 242 -8.15 2.03 -16.94
C LYS A 242 -8.79 1.77 -15.59
N TYR A 243 -8.08 2.05 -14.49
CA TYR A 243 -8.49 1.69 -13.13
C TYR A 243 -8.76 2.87 -12.21
N GLY A 244 -8.60 4.11 -12.69
CA GLY A 244 -8.72 5.30 -11.85
C GLY A 244 -7.78 5.26 -10.65
N ASP A 245 -8.32 5.49 -9.47
CA ASP A 245 -7.65 5.47 -8.17
C ASP A 245 -8.08 4.26 -7.30
N ILE A 246 -8.64 3.21 -7.91
CA ILE A 246 -9.15 2.04 -7.17
C ILE A 246 -8.07 1.34 -6.33
N SER A 247 -6.80 1.40 -6.76
CA SER A 247 -5.67 0.87 -6.00
C SER A 247 -5.60 1.45 -4.59
N ASN A 248 -6.01 2.71 -4.42
CA ASN A 248 -6.01 3.37 -3.11
C ASN A 248 -7.04 2.75 -2.17
N TYR A 249 -8.23 2.45 -2.69
CA TYR A 249 -9.27 1.76 -1.94
C TYR A 249 -8.84 0.33 -1.59
N LEU A 250 -8.17 -0.37 -2.52
CA LEU A 250 -7.69 -1.73 -2.28
C LEU A 250 -6.59 -1.79 -1.22
N VAL A 251 -5.70 -0.80 -1.15
CA VAL A 251 -4.73 -0.67 -0.05
C VAL A 251 -5.44 -0.52 1.29
N LEU A 252 -6.50 0.29 1.36
CA LEU A 252 -7.30 0.43 2.58
C LEU A 252 -8.01 -0.88 2.96
N VAL A 253 -8.56 -1.61 1.98
CA VAL A 253 -9.12 -2.95 2.20
C VAL A 253 -8.07 -3.89 2.78
N TYR A 254 -6.85 -3.89 2.25
CA TYR A 254 -5.77 -4.75 2.72
C TYR A 254 -5.37 -4.44 4.17
N GLU A 255 -5.11 -3.17 4.48
CA GLU A 255 -4.66 -2.76 5.81
C GLU A 255 -5.76 -2.95 6.86
N SER A 256 -7.02 -2.66 6.51
CA SER A 256 -8.16 -2.90 7.40
C SER A 256 -8.48 -4.39 7.58
N ALA A 257 -8.34 -5.22 6.55
CA ALA A 257 -8.46 -6.68 6.67
C ALA A 257 -7.40 -7.25 7.61
N LYS A 258 -6.14 -6.86 7.41
CA LYS A 258 -5.02 -7.27 8.28
C LYS A 258 -5.29 -6.89 9.73
N GLU A 259 -5.81 -5.70 9.96
CA GLU A 259 -6.13 -5.20 11.29
C GLU A 259 -7.32 -5.93 11.93
N ALA A 260 -8.38 -6.22 11.17
CA ALA A 260 -9.50 -7.05 11.61
C ALA A 260 -9.00 -8.44 12.02
N LEU A 261 -8.17 -9.07 11.19
CA LEU A 261 -7.58 -10.37 11.46
C LEU A 261 -6.73 -10.36 12.75
N ARG A 262 -5.87 -9.34 12.90
CA ARG A 262 -5.03 -9.15 14.08
C ARG A 262 -5.86 -9.00 15.35
N CYS A 263 -6.94 -8.22 15.29
CA CYS A 263 -7.82 -8.02 16.43
C CYS A 263 -8.43 -9.35 16.90
N ASN A 264 -8.91 -10.17 15.96
CA ASN A 264 -9.50 -11.48 16.26
C ASN A 264 -8.45 -12.56 16.61
N GLY A 265 -7.18 -12.18 16.84
CA GLY A 265 -6.12 -13.08 17.29
C GLY A 265 -5.52 -13.97 16.19
N TYR A 266 -5.82 -13.72 14.91
CA TYR A 266 -5.22 -14.47 13.82
C TYR A 266 -3.79 -14.02 13.54
N ASP A 267 -2.94 -14.98 13.15
CA ASP A 267 -1.57 -14.69 12.74
C ASP A 267 -1.56 -13.96 11.39
N THR A 268 -1.37 -12.64 11.45
CA THR A 268 -1.28 -11.79 10.26
C THR A 268 -0.01 -11.97 9.44
N SER A 269 0.99 -12.70 9.93
CA SER A 269 2.17 -13.04 9.13
C SER A 269 1.78 -13.90 7.91
N LEU A 270 0.73 -14.71 8.05
CA LEU A 270 0.15 -15.50 6.96
C LEU A 270 -0.47 -14.62 5.87
N PHE A 271 -0.90 -13.40 6.20
CA PHE A 271 -1.44 -12.44 5.22
C PHE A 271 -0.33 -11.81 4.34
N GLY A 272 0.94 -12.02 4.71
CA GLY A 272 2.13 -11.60 4.01
C GLY A 272 3.02 -10.71 4.88
N ASP A 273 4.27 -11.12 5.03
CA ASP A 273 5.34 -10.23 5.49
C ASP A 273 5.56 -9.07 4.49
N GLU A 274 6.37 -8.09 4.89
CA GLU A 274 6.62 -6.89 4.08
C GLU A 274 7.20 -7.21 2.69
N CYS A 275 8.12 -8.15 2.61
CA CYS A 275 8.79 -8.52 1.36
C CYS A 275 7.85 -9.31 0.45
N SER A 276 7.10 -10.26 1.01
CA SER A 276 6.04 -10.97 0.32
C SER A 276 5.01 -10.00 -0.26
N ARG A 277 4.59 -8.99 0.52
CA ARG A 277 3.66 -7.94 0.09
C ARG A 277 4.19 -7.19 -1.14
N TYR A 278 5.44 -6.73 -1.12
CA TYR A 278 6.07 -6.07 -2.27
C TYR A 278 6.14 -6.99 -3.49
N ALA A 279 6.56 -8.23 -3.29
CA ALA A 279 6.69 -9.23 -4.34
C ALA A 279 5.36 -9.49 -5.06
N TYR A 280 4.26 -9.68 -4.32
CA TYR A 280 2.94 -9.89 -4.89
C TYR A 280 2.39 -8.64 -5.59
N ARG A 281 2.65 -7.45 -5.06
CA ARG A 281 2.29 -6.19 -5.74
C ARG A 281 3.03 -6.04 -7.08
N LEU A 282 4.34 -6.28 -7.11
CA LEU A 282 5.12 -6.23 -8.35
C LEU A 282 4.66 -7.28 -9.38
N SER A 283 4.34 -8.49 -8.92
CA SER A 283 3.71 -9.52 -9.77
C SER A 283 2.39 -9.02 -10.37
N GLY A 284 1.55 -8.37 -9.55
CA GLY A 284 0.34 -7.67 -9.99
C GLY A 284 0.61 -6.59 -11.05
N VAL A 285 1.62 -5.75 -10.81
CA VAL A 285 2.05 -4.72 -11.77
C VAL A 285 2.41 -5.34 -13.11
N LEU A 286 3.14 -6.45 -13.14
CA LEU A 286 3.50 -7.12 -14.39
C LEU A 286 2.29 -7.66 -15.17
N LEU A 287 1.29 -8.19 -14.47
CA LEU A 287 0.06 -8.70 -15.10
C LEU A 287 -0.66 -7.64 -15.94
N ASP A 288 -0.59 -6.37 -15.54
CA ASP A 288 -1.16 -5.26 -16.31
C ASP A 288 -0.13 -4.56 -17.21
N PHE A 289 1.12 -4.44 -16.76
CA PHE A 289 2.18 -3.75 -17.50
C PHE A 289 2.55 -4.47 -18.79
N ILE A 290 2.57 -5.80 -18.82
CA ILE A 290 2.91 -6.58 -20.03
C ILE A 290 1.95 -6.28 -21.19
N PRO A 291 0.61 -6.45 -21.05
CA PRO A 291 -0.31 -6.11 -22.13
C PRO A 291 -0.31 -4.61 -22.45
N PHE A 292 -0.14 -3.74 -21.44
CA PHE A 292 0.00 -2.31 -21.63
C PHE A 292 1.22 -1.97 -22.50
N ILE A 293 2.40 -2.52 -22.20
CA ILE A 293 3.62 -2.35 -22.98
C ILE A 293 3.43 -2.89 -24.39
N ARG A 294 2.89 -4.10 -24.58
CA ARG A 294 2.68 -4.66 -25.93
C ARG A 294 1.88 -3.72 -26.83
N THR A 295 0.93 -3.00 -26.25
CA THR A 295 0.06 -2.06 -26.98
C THR A 295 0.72 -0.70 -27.22
N ASN A 296 1.63 -0.28 -26.34
CA ASN A 296 2.16 1.08 -26.30
C ASN A 296 3.68 1.18 -26.56
N ILE A 297 4.39 0.07 -26.81
CA ILE A 297 5.86 0.06 -26.91
C ILE A 297 6.39 0.93 -28.06
N ASN A 298 5.58 1.11 -29.11
CA ASN A 298 5.84 2.03 -30.22
C ASN A 298 5.90 3.50 -29.78
N LEU A 299 5.38 3.84 -28.60
CA LEU A 299 5.48 5.17 -28.01
C LEU A 299 6.86 5.46 -27.40
N ILE A 300 7.76 4.46 -27.29
CA ILE A 300 9.17 4.70 -26.96
C ILE A 300 9.88 5.05 -28.28
N PRO A 301 10.20 6.33 -28.53
CA PRO A 301 10.78 6.75 -29.80
C PRO A 301 12.07 5.97 -30.03
N ILE A 302 12.32 5.64 -31.30
CA ILE A 302 13.60 5.11 -31.80
C ILE A 302 13.93 3.68 -31.36
N VAL A 303 13.78 3.35 -30.08
CA VAL A 303 14.24 2.09 -29.48
C VAL A 303 13.09 1.12 -29.21
N GLY A 304 11.84 1.60 -29.09
CA GLY A 304 10.69 0.77 -28.72
C GLY A 304 10.47 -0.43 -29.64
N THR A 305 10.46 -0.20 -30.95
CA THR A 305 10.29 -1.27 -31.95
C THR A 305 11.47 -2.24 -31.93
N LEU A 306 12.70 -1.73 -31.77
CA LEU A 306 13.94 -2.50 -31.76
C LEU A 306 13.98 -3.53 -30.63
N ILE A 307 13.63 -3.13 -29.41
CA ILE A 307 13.71 -4.03 -28.25
C ILE A 307 12.40 -4.77 -27.97
N SER A 308 11.33 -4.53 -28.73
CA SER A 308 9.97 -4.96 -28.37
C SER A 308 9.85 -6.45 -28.08
N SER A 309 10.37 -7.29 -28.97
CA SER A 309 10.37 -8.75 -28.82
C SER A 309 11.17 -9.20 -27.59
N ALA A 310 12.38 -8.65 -27.41
CA ALA A 310 13.28 -9.02 -26.33
C ALA A 310 12.74 -8.57 -24.95
N LEU A 311 12.24 -7.33 -24.86
CA LEU A 311 11.62 -6.80 -23.66
C LEU A 311 10.37 -7.60 -23.27
N ASN A 312 9.49 -7.88 -24.23
CA ASN A 312 8.28 -8.66 -23.97
C ASN A 312 8.59 -10.09 -23.52
N THR A 313 9.60 -10.73 -24.11
CA THR A 313 10.07 -12.05 -23.71
C THR A 313 10.55 -12.05 -22.26
N GLU A 314 11.38 -11.07 -21.89
CA GLU A 314 11.92 -10.97 -20.53
C GLU A 314 10.85 -10.64 -19.49
N LEU A 315 9.94 -9.70 -19.79
CA LEU A 315 8.82 -9.39 -18.89
C LEU A 315 7.90 -10.61 -18.69
N THR A 316 7.63 -11.37 -19.76
CA THR A 316 6.82 -12.59 -19.67
C THR A 316 7.52 -13.67 -18.83
N ARG A 317 8.86 -13.81 -18.98
CA ARG A 317 9.66 -14.71 -18.13
C ARG A 317 9.58 -14.32 -16.66
N LEU A 318 9.73 -13.03 -16.36
CA LEU A 318 9.65 -12.50 -15.00
C LEU A 318 8.25 -12.69 -14.40
N GLU A 319 7.19 -12.49 -15.18
CA GLU A 319 5.82 -12.74 -14.75
C GLU A 319 5.60 -14.20 -14.39
N ALA A 320 6.02 -15.13 -15.25
CA ALA A 320 5.92 -16.57 -14.98
C ALA A 320 6.71 -16.97 -13.72
N ALA A 321 7.93 -16.46 -13.56
CA ALA A 321 8.76 -16.72 -12.40
C ALA A 321 8.15 -16.13 -11.10
N SER A 322 7.49 -14.97 -11.18
CA SER A 322 6.78 -14.36 -10.05
C SER A 322 5.60 -15.18 -9.53
N ARG A 323 5.04 -16.09 -10.35
CA ARG A 323 3.96 -16.98 -9.92
C ARG A 323 4.45 -18.11 -9.03
N ILE A 324 5.70 -18.53 -9.21
CA ILE A 324 6.30 -19.69 -8.55
C ILE A 324 7.08 -19.25 -7.30
N ASN A 325 7.87 -18.19 -7.39
CA ASN A 325 8.67 -17.69 -6.28
C ASN A 325 8.82 -16.16 -6.37
N ALA A 326 7.80 -15.46 -5.85
CA ALA A 326 7.74 -14.01 -5.97
C ALA A 326 8.95 -13.31 -5.30
N LEU A 327 9.46 -13.83 -4.18
CA LEU A 327 10.53 -13.20 -3.40
C LEU A 327 11.85 -13.13 -4.18
N ASN A 328 12.31 -14.24 -4.77
CA ASN A 328 13.60 -14.26 -5.48
C ASN A 328 13.61 -13.43 -6.77
N VAL A 329 12.44 -13.25 -7.39
CA VAL A 329 12.30 -12.54 -8.67
C VAL A 329 11.99 -11.05 -8.46
N THR A 330 11.65 -10.65 -7.23
CA THR A 330 11.25 -9.27 -6.86
C THR A 330 12.28 -8.23 -7.29
N CYS A 331 13.57 -8.47 -6.98
CA CYS A 331 14.63 -7.53 -7.33
C CYS A 331 14.82 -7.43 -8.85
N GLU A 332 14.70 -8.55 -9.58
CA GLU A 332 14.79 -8.55 -11.03
C GLU A 332 13.63 -7.75 -11.67
N ILE A 333 12.41 -7.90 -11.16
CA ILE A 333 11.24 -7.15 -11.65
C ILE A 333 11.45 -5.66 -11.42
N ALA A 334 11.75 -5.28 -10.17
CA ALA A 334 11.98 -3.88 -9.81
C ALA A 334 13.10 -3.26 -10.65
N SER A 335 14.23 -3.96 -10.79
CA SER A 335 15.35 -3.52 -11.61
C SER A 335 14.98 -3.39 -13.08
N MET A 336 14.20 -4.33 -13.64
CA MET A 336 13.74 -4.28 -15.03
C MET A 336 12.78 -3.10 -15.29
N LEU A 337 11.84 -2.83 -14.38
CA LEU A 337 10.93 -1.69 -14.49
C LEU A 337 11.70 -0.36 -14.40
N ASN A 338 12.63 -0.24 -13.46
CA ASN A 338 13.47 0.95 -13.31
C ASN A 338 14.38 1.17 -14.53
N ALA A 339 14.96 0.10 -15.07
CA ALA A 339 15.74 0.16 -16.30
C ALA A 339 14.89 0.60 -17.50
N THR A 340 13.63 0.13 -17.58
CA THR A 340 12.70 0.53 -18.64
C THR A 340 12.38 2.02 -18.55
N LEU A 341 12.13 2.53 -17.34
CA LEU A 341 11.93 3.96 -17.10
C LEU A 341 13.19 4.77 -17.50
N THR A 342 14.36 4.26 -17.15
CA THR A 342 15.64 4.86 -17.50
C THR A 342 15.83 4.99 -19.02
N LEU A 343 15.53 3.93 -19.78
CA LEU A 343 15.55 3.94 -21.24
C LEU A 343 14.58 5.00 -21.80
N ILE A 344 13.36 5.10 -21.28
CA ILE A 344 12.37 6.06 -21.75
C ILE A 344 12.84 7.50 -21.46
N ASN A 345 13.46 7.73 -20.31
CA ASN A 345 14.02 9.04 -19.96
C ASN A 345 15.22 9.42 -20.84
N ALA A 346 16.04 8.45 -21.26
CA ALA A 346 17.13 8.69 -22.20
C ALA A 346 16.61 9.01 -23.62
N THR A 347 15.57 8.32 -24.08
CA THR A 347 15.09 8.40 -25.47
C THR A 347 14.02 9.46 -25.71
N ALA A 348 13.28 9.88 -24.69
CA ALA A 348 12.19 10.82 -24.80
C ALA A 348 12.17 11.84 -23.66
N PRO A 349 13.26 12.59 -23.40
CA PRO A 349 13.44 13.37 -22.17
C PRO A 349 12.37 14.46 -21.93
N THR A 350 11.64 14.85 -22.96
CA THR A 350 10.57 15.84 -22.89
C THR A 350 9.24 15.26 -23.39
N GLY A 351 8.12 15.80 -22.91
CA GLY A 351 6.77 15.39 -23.31
C GLY A 351 6.13 14.31 -22.43
N THR A 352 4.82 14.13 -22.63
CA THR A 352 4.01 13.10 -21.99
C THR A 352 4.27 11.75 -22.65
N ASN A 353 4.61 10.74 -21.87
CA ASN A 353 4.77 9.37 -22.36
C ASN A 353 3.99 8.44 -21.43
N LEU A 354 3.00 7.71 -21.98
CA LEU A 354 2.10 6.89 -21.18
C LEU A 354 2.83 5.81 -20.38
N ILE A 355 3.95 5.29 -20.92
CA ILE A 355 4.77 4.28 -20.24
C ILE A 355 5.57 4.91 -19.10
N ARG A 356 6.14 6.10 -19.31
CA ARG A 356 6.77 6.88 -18.24
C ARG A 356 5.77 7.14 -17.11
N ASP A 357 4.56 7.59 -17.45
CA ASP A 357 3.53 7.92 -16.47
C ASP A 357 3.08 6.68 -15.68
N TYR A 358 2.93 5.54 -16.36
CA TYR A 358 2.67 4.25 -15.71
C TYR A 358 3.80 3.91 -14.72
N LEU A 359 5.06 3.93 -15.19
CA LEU A 359 6.22 3.51 -14.40
C LEU A 359 6.49 4.45 -13.22
N ASN A 360 6.28 5.75 -13.38
CA ASN A 360 6.40 6.73 -12.30
C ASN A 360 5.39 6.47 -11.17
N ARG A 361 4.18 5.99 -11.49
CA ARG A 361 3.16 5.68 -10.47
C ARG A 361 3.48 4.42 -9.67
N VAL A 362 4.11 3.44 -10.29
CA VAL A 362 4.58 2.21 -9.63
C VAL A 362 6.00 2.32 -9.11
N PHE A 363 6.66 3.48 -9.25
CA PHE A 363 8.06 3.66 -8.90
C PHE A 363 8.34 3.37 -7.42
N SER A 364 7.42 3.72 -6.52
CA SER A 364 7.54 3.38 -5.10
C SER A 364 7.64 1.86 -4.85
N LEU A 365 7.01 1.03 -5.69
CA LEU A 365 7.14 -0.43 -5.62
C LEU A 365 8.50 -0.93 -6.14
N THR A 366 9.19 -0.16 -6.98
CA THR A 366 10.52 -0.50 -7.47
C THR A 366 11.63 -0.22 -6.45
N LEU A 367 11.34 0.59 -5.42
CA LEU A 367 12.21 0.83 -4.28
C LEU A 367 12.04 -0.29 -3.25
N VAL A 368 12.45 -1.51 -3.63
CA VAL A 368 12.31 -2.68 -2.78
C VAL A 368 13.08 -2.46 -1.46
N PRO A 369 12.46 -2.69 -0.28
CA PRO A 369 13.12 -2.50 0.99
C PRO A 369 14.44 -3.30 1.11
N PRO A 370 15.52 -2.73 1.69
CA PRO A 370 16.80 -3.42 1.82
C PRO A 370 16.72 -4.78 2.53
N GLU A 371 15.82 -4.91 3.50
CA GLU A 371 15.53 -6.13 4.25
C GLU A 371 14.98 -7.27 3.38
N CYS A 372 14.49 -6.98 2.18
CA CYS A 372 14.02 -7.97 1.22
C CYS A 372 15.13 -8.54 0.33
N GLY A 373 16.40 -8.28 0.66
CA GLY A 373 17.54 -8.93 0.04
C GLY A 373 17.96 -8.36 -1.31
N CYS A 374 17.42 -7.22 -1.74
CA CYS A 374 17.89 -6.54 -2.95
C CYS A 374 19.17 -5.76 -2.66
N GLN A 375 20.30 -6.46 -2.57
CA GLN A 375 21.63 -5.86 -2.41
C GLN A 375 22.57 -6.18 -3.59
N GLY A 376 23.55 -5.30 -3.80
CA GLY A 376 24.59 -5.46 -4.82
C GLY A 376 24.10 -5.42 -6.28
N GLN A 377 24.76 -6.19 -7.13
CA GLN A 377 24.57 -6.21 -8.59
C GLN A 377 23.13 -6.52 -9.05
N ALA A 378 22.30 -7.15 -8.21
CA ALA A 378 20.89 -7.41 -8.50
C ALA A 378 20.12 -6.12 -8.83
N ARG A 379 20.52 -4.97 -8.25
CA ARG A 379 19.91 -3.66 -8.52
C ARG A 379 20.19 -3.14 -9.92
N CYS A 380 21.35 -3.48 -10.49
CA CYS A 380 21.75 -3.07 -11.84
C CYS A 380 21.36 -4.11 -12.92
N SER A 381 20.87 -5.29 -12.54
CA SER A 381 20.58 -6.40 -13.45
C SER A 381 19.63 -6.04 -14.60
N GLY A 382 18.60 -5.23 -14.35
CA GLY A 382 17.69 -4.71 -15.37
C GLY A 382 18.38 -3.77 -16.35
N LEU A 383 19.30 -2.91 -15.88
CA LEU A 383 20.09 -2.03 -16.75
C LEU A 383 21.00 -2.85 -17.65
N PHE A 384 21.68 -3.87 -17.12
CA PHE A 384 22.45 -4.81 -17.95
C PHE A 384 21.60 -5.44 -19.05
N LYS A 385 20.42 -5.98 -18.69
CA LYS A 385 19.52 -6.63 -19.64
C LYS A 385 19.06 -5.67 -20.72
N ILE A 386 18.63 -4.46 -20.37
CA ILE A 386 18.17 -3.47 -21.35
C ILE A 386 19.32 -2.95 -22.22
N THR A 387 20.48 -2.65 -21.63
CA THR A 387 21.67 -2.26 -22.40
C THR A 387 22.01 -3.36 -23.41
N ARG A 388 22.03 -4.63 -22.99
CA ARG A 388 22.24 -5.77 -23.89
C ARG A 388 21.16 -5.89 -24.98
N MET A 389 19.89 -5.68 -24.66
CA MET A 389 18.80 -5.70 -25.65
C MET A 389 19.00 -4.62 -26.71
N VAL A 390 19.34 -3.40 -26.30
CA VAL A 390 19.61 -2.29 -27.23
C VAL A 390 20.85 -2.58 -28.07
N THR A 391 21.94 -3.04 -27.47
CA THR A 391 23.19 -3.41 -28.17
C THR A 391 22.97 -4.51 -29.20
N ASN A 392 22.25 -5.58 -28.85
CA ASN A 392 21.92 -6.66 -29.78
C ASN A 392 21.02 -6.17 -30.92
N SER A 393 20.05 -5.31 -30.63
CA SER A 393 19.14 -4.78 -31.65
C SER A 393 19.87 -3.83 -32.60
N LEU A 394 20.80 -3.01 -32.09
CA LEU A 394 21.71 -2.20 -32.89
C LEU A 394 22.56 -3.06 -33.81
N LEU A 395 23.17 -4.13 -33.27
CA LEU A 395 23.98 -5.06 -34.05
C LEU A 395 23.17 -5.71 -35.18
N SER A 396 21.94 -6.14 -34.89
CA SER A 396 21.02 -6.66 -35.92
C SER A 396 20.67 -5.60 -36.96
N SER A 397 20.40 -4.37 -36.54
CA SER A 397 20.03 -3.26 -37.45
C SER A 397 21.17 -2.87 -38.38
N LEU A 398 22.43 -2.97 -37.93
CA LEU A 398 23.60 -2.80 -38.80
C LEU A 398 23.64 -3.88 -39.90
N GLY A 399 23.07 -5.05 -39.63
CA GLY A 399 22.80 -6.14 -40.57
C GLY A 399 21.94 -5.75 -41.77
N ASP A 400 21.03 -4.80 -41.57
CA ASP A 400 19.98 -4.45 -42.53
C ASP A 400 20.30 -3.21 -43.38
N LEU A 401 21.39 -2.49 -43.08
CA LEU A 401 21.76 -1.23 -43.76
C LEU A 401 22.29 -1.39 -45.21
N GLY A 402 22.29 -2.60 -45.78
CA GLY A 402 22.70 -2.86 -47.17
C GLY A 402 24.17 -2.52 -47.47
N PHE A 403 24.48 -2.30 -48.76
CA PHE A 403 25.86 -2.10 -49.27
C PHE A 403 26.61 -0.94 -48.57
N PHE A 404 25.91 0.17 -48.31
CA PHE A 404 26.49 1.36 -47.68
C PHE A 404 26.65 1.24 -46.16
N GLY A 405 25.99 0.25 -45.53
CA GLY A 405 26.15 -0.06 -44.12
C GLY A 405 27.37 -0.91 -43.78
N SER A 406 28.07 -1.45 -44.78
CA SER A 406 29.20 -2.38 -44.57
C SER A 406 30.34 -1.74 -43.78
N SER A 407 30.82 -0.56 -44.17
CA SER A 407 31.90 0.14 -43.44
C SER A 407 31.51 0.52 -42.01
N LEU A 408 30.25 0.92 -41.80
CA LEU A 408 29.71 1.25 -40.48
C LEU A 408 29.60 0.00 -39.59
N ARG A 409 29.14 -1.12 -40.18
CA ARG A 409 29.06 -2.43 -39.53
C ARG A 409 30.45 -2.93 -39.15
N ASP A 410 31.41 -2.87 -40.06
CA ASP A 410 32.77 -3.36 -39.82
C ASP A 410 33.47 -2.57 -38.71
N ALA A 411 33.20 -1.27 -38.63
CA ALA A 411 33.71 -0.41 -37.57
C ALA A 411 33.05 -0.69 -36.19
N LEU A 412 31.73 -0.90 -36.16
CA LEU A 412 30.96 -1.02 -34.90
C LEU A 412 30.90 -2.45 -34.36
N THR A 413 30.82 -3.46 -35.21
CA THR A 413 30.59 -4.86 -34.80
C THR A 413 31.62 -5.37 -33.78
N PRO A 414 32.94 -5.15 -33.95
CA PRO A 414 33.92 -5.60 -32.96
C PRO A 414 33.71 -4.94 -31.60
N LEU A 415 33.42 -3.62 -31.58
CA LEU A 415 33.20 -2.88 -30.34
C LEU A 415 31.92 -3.30 -29.62
N LEU A 416 30.83 -3.51 -30.36
CA LEU A 416 29.57 -3.97 -29.79
C LEU A 416 29.70 -5.41 -29.26
N ASN A 417 30.46 -6.28 -29.93
CA ASN A 417 30.75 -7.63 -29.43
C ASN A 417 31.62 -7.60 -28.16
N THR A 418 32.64 -6.74 -28.11
CA THR A 418 33.44 -6.53 -26.89
C THR A 418 32.54 -6.04 -25.75
N LEU A 419 31.70 -5.03 -26.00
CA LEU A 419 30.74 -4.55 -25.01
C LEU A 419 29.81 -5.66 -24.51
N LEU A 420 29.28 -6.51 -25.40
CA LEU A 420 28.44 -7.64 -25.00
C LEU A 420 29.19 -8.64 -24.11
N ASN A 421 30.45 -8.92 -24.42
CA ASN A 421 31.30 -9.79 -23.59
C ASN A 421 31.55 -9.15 -22.22
N ASP A 422 31.83 -7.84 -22.17
CA ASP A 422 32.06 -7.09 -20.93
C ASP A 422 30.80 -7.04 -20.06
N LEU A 423 29.63 -6.83 -20.68
CA LEU A 423 28.32 -6.87 -20.02
C LEU A 423 28.03 -8.27 -19.45
N ASN A 424 28.36 -9.34 -20.19
CA ASN A 424 28.20 -10.72 -19.71
C ASN A 424 29.16 -11.04 -18.57
N ALA A 425 30.36 -10.47 -18.57
CA ALA A 425 31.35 -10.64 -17.51
C ALA A 425 31.05 -9.78 -16.27
N GLY A 426 30.18 -8.76 -16.38
CA GLY A 426 29.92 -7.81 -15.30
C GLY A 426 31.14 -6.97 -14.91
N ALA A 427 32.13 -6.83 -15.81
CA ALA A 427 33.42 -6.23 -15.51
C ALA A 427 33.38 -4.70 -15.64
N LEU A 428 33.32 -3.97 -14.52
CA LEU A 428 33.20 -2.52 -14.48
C LEU A 428 34.28 -1.78 -15.31
N LEU A 429 35.55 -2.15 -15.14
CA LEU A 429 36.66 -1.53 -15.86
C LEU A 429 36.58 -1.78 -17.37
N ALA A 430 36.13 -2.97 -17.77
CA ALA A 430 35.97 -3.31 -19.19
C ALA A 430 34.81 -2.50 -19.82
N MET A 431 33.68 -2.38 -19.12
CA MET A 431 32.57 -1.53 -19.55
C MET A 431 32.97 -0.05 -19.69
N GLN A 432 33.80 0.48 -18.78
CA GLN A 432 34.33 1.85 -18.90
C GLN A 432 35.22 2.02 -20.14
N ALA A 433 36.07 1.03 -20.44
CA ALA A 433 36.89 1.04 -21.65
C ALA A 433 36.03 0.97 -22.92
N SER A 434 35.03 0.09 -22.94
CA SER A 434 34.05 -0.02 -24.02
C SER A 434 33.26 1.28 -24.22
N TYR A 435 32.83 1.95 -23.15
CA TYR A 435 32.17 3.25 -23.21
C TYR A 435 33.06 4.35 -23.82
N ALA A 436 34.32 4.44 -23.38
CA ALA A 436 35.28 5.40 -23.93
C ALA A 436 35.53 5.16 -25.43
N ALA A 437 35.72 3.90 -25.83
CA ALA A 437 35.93 3.52 -27.23
C ALA A 437 34.71 3.85 -28.11
N LEU A 438 33.50 3.53 -27.64
CA LEU A 438 32.26 3.82 -28.37
C LEU A 438 31.97 5.33 -28.45
N THR A 439 32.35 6.09 -27.42
CA THR A 439 32.23 7.56 -27.44
C THR A 439 33.21 8.19 -28.43
N ALA A 440 34.45 7.71 -28.47
CA ALA A 440 35.46 8.18 -29.42
C ALA A 440 35.05 7.87 -30.87
N ILE A 441 34.56 6.64 -31.14
CA ILE A 441 34.16 6.26 -32.50
C ILE A 441 32.95 7.04 -32.99
N LYS A 442 32.01 7.39 -32.09
CA LYS A 442 30.84 8.22 -32.42
C LYS A 442 31.21 9.47 -33.23
N ILE A 443 32.27 10.18 -32.85
CA ILE A 443 32.75 11.40 -33.51
C ILE A 443 33.18 11.10 -34.95
N ASN A 444 33.87 9.99 -35.16
CA ASN A 444 34.33 9.56 -36.49
C ASN A 444 33.20 9.05 -37.38
N LEU A 445 32.11 8.55 -36.79
CA LEU A 445 30.95 8.03 -37.54
C LEU A 445 29.94 9.12 -37.92
N GLN A 446 29.93 10.27 -37.25
CA GLN A 446 29.04 11.39 -37.55
C GLN A 446 28.99 11.81 -39.03
N PRO A 447 30.10 11.91 -39.78
CA PRO A 447 30.07 12.27 -41.19
C PRO A 447 29.69 11.10 -42.12
N MET A 448 29.54 9.87 -41.62
CA MET A 448 29.25 8.72 -42.47
C MET A 448 27.79 8.70 -42.93
N TRP A 449 27.59 8.31 -44.20
CA TRP A 449 26.25 8.13 -44.75
C TRP A 449 25.50 7.02 -44.01
N GLY A 450 24.23 7.24 -43.68
CA GLY A 450 23.41 6.32 -42.88
C GLY A 450 23.54 6.48 -41.36
N TRP A 451 24.46 7.32 -40.87
CA TRP A 451 24.61 7.59 -39.43
C TRP A 451 23.31 8.13 -38.81
N SER A 452 22.57 8.99 -39.50
CA SER A 452 21.31 9.56 -39.00
C SER A 452 20.25 8.52 -38.64
N THR A 453 20.26 7.36 -39.31
CA THR A 453 19.34 6.24 -39.04
C THR A 453 19.67 5.54 -37.72
N ILE A 454 20.95 5.50 -37.34
CA ILE A 454 21.42 4.77 -36.15
C ILE A 454 21.91 5.67 -35.01
N SER A 455 22.03 6.98 -35.23
CA SER A 455 22.59 7.91 -34.26
C SER A 455 21.74 8.02 -33.00
N GLY A 456 20.41 7.96 -33.16
CA GLY A 456 19.46 7.94 -32.05
C GLY A 456 19.59 6.68 -31.19
N PRO A 457 19.41 5.47 -31.75
CA PRO A 457 19.57 4.23 -30.99
C PRO A 457 20.97 4.08 -30.39
N PHE A 458 22.02 4.50 -31.11
CA PHE A 458 23.40 4.45 -30.64
C PHE A 458 23.62 5.39 -29.44
N GLN A 459 23.06 6.60 -29.47
CA GLN A 459 23.12 7.51 -28.32
C GLN A 459 22.39 6.93 -27.11
N ALA A 460 21.19 6.35 -27.31
CA ALA A 460 20.45 5.72 -26.23
C ALA A 460 21.22 4.56 -25.59
N MET A 461 21.94 3.77 -26.40
CA MET A 461 22.84 2.72 -25.91
C MET A 461 23.97 3.30 -25.06
N LEU A 462 24.63 4.38 -25.51
CA LEU A 462 25.70 5.04 -24.75
C LEU A 462 25.19 5.58 -23.42
N ASP A 463 24.02 6.24 -23.41
CA ASP A 463 23.41 6.77 -22.18
C ASP A 463 23.06 5.64 -21.20
N LEU A 464 22.54 4.52 -21.70
CA LEU A 464 22.25 3.33 -20.88
C LEU A 464 23.52 2.67 -20.34
N LEU A 465 24.57 2.57 -21.16
CA LEU A 465 25.85 2.04 -20.74
C LEU A 465 26.48 2.91 -19.65
N GLN A 466 26.46 4.23 -19.82
CA GLN A 466 26.93 5.16 -18.80
C GLN A 466 26.16 4.96 -17.47
N ARG A 467 24.82 4.90 -17.52
CA ARG A 467 24.00 4.66 -16.31
C ARG A 467 24.23 3.29 -15.70
N THR A 468 24.55 2.28 -16.50
CA THR A 468 24.92 0.95 -16.03
C THR A 468 26.24 1.01 -15.24
N ILE A 469 27.25 1.74 -15.77
CA ILE A 469 28.53 1.97 -15.10
C ILE A 469 28.33 2.75 -13.78
N GLU A 470 27.56 3.83 -13.81
CA GLU A 470 27.24 4.63 -12.61
C GLU A 470 26.53 3.78 -11.55
N CYS A 471 25.59 2.92 -11.94
CA CYS A 471 24.91 1.99 -11.05
C CYS A 471 25.88 1.04 -10.34
N LEU A 472 26.83 0.47 -11.07
CA LEU A 472 27.84 -0.44 -10.54
C LEU A 472 28.84 0.27 -9.61
N GLN A 473 29.25 1.49 -9.96
CA GLN A 473 30.12 2.29 -9.10
C GLN A 473 29.44 2.60 -7.75
N ALA A 474 28.14 2.85 -7.77
CA ALA A 474 27.35 3.09 -6.56
C ALA A 474 27.05 1.82 -5.76
N ASN A 475 27.17 0.63 -6.37
CA ASN A 475 26.84 -0.67 -5.78
C ASN A 475 27.94 -1.72 -6.12
N PRO A 476 29.16 -1.56 -5.57
CA PRO A 476 30.33 -2.38 -5.92
C PRO A 476 30.20 -3.86 -5.57
#